data_AF-A0AAE3I6J2-F1
#
_entry.id   AF-A0AAE3I6J2-F1
#
_cell.length_a   1.000
_cell.length_b   1.000
_cell.length_c   1.000
_cell.angle_alpha   90.00
_cell.angle_beta   90.00
_cell.angle_gamma   90.00
#
_symmetry.space_group_name_H-M   'P 1'
#
loop_
_entity.id
_entity.type
_entity.pdbx_description
1 polymer ?
#
loop_
_entity_poly.entity_id
_entity_poly.type
_entity_poly.pdbx_seq_one_letter_code
_entity_poly.pdbx_strand_id
1 'polypeptide(L)'
;MPIIKNFGFLWERKYIHRGGGGSGNSGHLRGETKKKFVADFREQIGVYVLYDRNQSIVYVGQAGNGNATLFTRLRHHMDGALWNRWEYFSWVGFRDVNANGSLSSQQSIDAGVSGFKYSDALNEIEGILIEIIEPKLNKQGGRLRGAKEFFQVIDPKVRDVSNQDLYSNLHLISAEIEALKNLV
;
A
#
# COMPACT_ATOMS: atom_id res chain seq x y z
N MET A 1 -15.99 -18.53 -1.49
CA MET A 1 -15.37 -17.28 -2.00
C MET A 1 -14.42 -16.78 -0.94
N PRO A 2 -13.19 -16.37 -1.27
CA PRO A 2 -12.22 -16.02 -0.24
C PRO A 2 -12.68 -14.79 0.56
N ILE A 3 -12.38 -14.76 1.86
CA ILE A 3 -12.69 -13.60 2.71
C ILE A 3 -11.73 -12.47 2.34
N ILE A 4 -10.45 -12.78 2.23
CA ILE A 4 -9.46 -11.86 1.69
C ILE A 4 -9.67 -11.70 0.18
N LYS A 5 -9.87 -10.47 -0.26
CA LYS A 5 -10.06 -10.15 -1.69
C LYS A 5 -8.76 -9.75 -2.37
N ASN A 6 -7.94 -8.99 -1.65
CA ASN A 6 -6.70 -8.43 -2.18
C ASN A 6 -5.72 -8.17 -1.05
N PHE A 7 -4.45 -8.06 -1.42
CA PHE A 7 -3.36 -7.81 -0.48
C PHE A 7 -2.20 -7.10 -1.18
N GLY A 8 -1.34 -6.51 -0.37
CA GLY A 8 -0.06 -5.95 -0.79
C GLY A 8 0.97 -6.13 0.32
N PHE A 9 2.13 -6.68 -0.02
CA PHE A 9 3.17 -7.00 0.95
C PHE A 9 4.41 -6.13 0.77
N LEU A 10 5.01 -5.77 1.91
CA LEU A 10 6.24 -4.97 2.01
C LEU A 10 6.23 -3.69 1.16
N TRP A 11 5.09 -2.98 1.16
CA TRP A 11 5.01 -1.64 0.59
C TRP A 11 5.81 -0.66 1.45
N GLU A 12 6.41 0.35 0.83
CA GLU A 12 7.23 1.34 1.51
C GLU A 12 6.40 2.53 1.95
N ARG A 13 6.58 2.94 3.20
CA ARG A 13 5.91 4.09 3.80
C ARG A 13 6.18 5.39 3.03
N LYS A 14 7.42 5.59 2.57
CA LYS A 14 7.84 6.84 1.91
C LYS A 14 7.10 7.10 0.60
N TYR A 15 6.62 6.06 -0.07
CA TYR A 15 5.87 6.19 -1.32
C TYR A 15 4.36 6.36 -1.14
N ILE A 16 3.89 6.52 0.11
CA ILE A 16 2.51 6.89 0.37
C ILE A 16 2.35 8.39 0.06
N HIS A 17 1.64 8.72 -1.02
CA HIS A 17 1.26 10.09 -1.28
C HIS A 17 0.15 10.53 -0.31
N ARG A 18 0.52 11.36 0.68
CA ARG A 18 -0.37 11.80 1.76
C ARG A 18 -1.39 12.85 1.34
N GLY A 19 -1.21 13.44 0.15
CA GLY A 19 -1.95 14.60 -0.31
C GLY A 19 -1.37 15.91 0.21
N GLY A 20 -2.01 17.01 -0.14
CA GLY A 20 -1.61 18.37 0.23
C GLY A 20 -2.79 19.34 0.20
N GLY A 21 -2.53 20.63 0.42
CA GLY A 21 -3.55 21.67 0.34
C GLY A 21 -4.08 21.87 -1.09
N GLY A 22 -5.36 22.24 -1.21
CA GLY A 22 -6.01 22.57 -2.48
C GLY A 22 -6.81 21.42 -3.13
N SER A 23 -7.68 21.78 -4.05
CA SER A 23 -8.54 20.83 -4.79
C SER A 23 -7.68 19.86 -5.63
N GLY A 24 -8.02 18.58 -5.62
CA GLY A 24 -7.31 17.55 -6.39
C GLY A 24 -6.04 16.97 -5.74
N ASN A 25 -5.60 17.52 -4.60
CA ASN A 25 -4.44 17.00 -3.86
C ASN A 25 -4.83 15.99 -2.77
N SER A 26 -5.90 15.22 -2.98
CA SER A 26 -6.20 14.12 -2.06
C SER A 26 -5.07 13.09 -2.14
N GLY A 27 -4.53 12.68 -0.99
CA GLY A 27 -3.58 11.57 -0.94
C GLY A 27 -4.19 10.29 -1.51
N HIS A 28 -3.37 9.28 -1.81
CA HIS A 28 -3.85 8.01 -2.34
C HIS A 28 -2.93 6.86 -1.92
N LEU A 29 -3.47 5.64 -2.03
CA LEU A 29 -2.75 4.41 -1.72
C LEU A 29 -2.91 3.46 -2.91
N ARG A 30 -2.13 3.69 -3.97
CA ARG A 30 -2.30 2.99 -5.24
C ARG A 30 -1.47 1.72 -5.29
N GLY A 31 -2.06 0.68 -5.83
CA GLY A 31 -1.36 -0.55 -6.19
C GLY A 31 -1.68 -0.98 -7.61
N GLU A 32 -0.77 -1.73 -8.22
CA GLU A 32 -0.93 -2.34 -9.54
C GLU A 32 -0.80 -3.86 -9.48
N THR A 33 -1.59 -4.54 -10.30
CA THR A 33 -1.38 -5.98 -10.54
C THR A 33 -0.27 -6.21 -11.55
N LYS A 34 0.21 -7.46 -11.69
CA LYS A 34 1.15 -7.85 -12.77
C LYS A 34 0.63 -7.51 -14.18
N LYS A 35 -0.69 -7.39 -14.37
CA LYS A 35 -1.33 -7.01 -15.64
C LYS A 35 -1.55 -5.49 -15.76
N LYS A 36 -0.87 -4.67 -14.96
CA LYS A 36 -0.93 -3.19 -14.98
C LYS A 36 -2.32 -2.59 -14.71
N PHE A 37 -3.23 -3.38 -14.15
CA PHE A 37 -4.48 -2.86 -13.59
C PHE A 37 -4.18 -2.15 -12.26
N VAL A 38 -4.56 -0.87 -12.17
CA VAL A 38 -4.31 -0.01 -11.00
C VAL A 38 -5.59 0.15 -10.18
N ALA A 39 -5.44 0.14 -8.87
CA ALA A 39 -6.51 0.38 -7.91
C ALA A 39 -6.06 1.29 -6.77
N ASP A 40 -7.01 1.95 -6.11
CA ASP A 40 -6.76 2.81 -4.95
C ASP A 40 -7.35 2.19 -3.69
N PHE A 41 -6.47 1.88 -2.74
CA PHE A 41 -6.77 1.13 -1.51
C PHE A 41 -7.03 2.02 -0.30
N ARG A 42 -7.22 3.33 -0.50
CA ARG A 42 -7.47 4.27 0.59
C ARG A 42 -8.56 3.82 1.56
N GLU A 43 -9.65 3.34 0.99
CA GLU A 43 -10.90 3.01 1.70
C GLU A 43 -10.95 1.55 2.16
N GLN A 44 -9.83 0.84 2.12
CA GLN A 44 -9.79 -0.59 2.44
C GLN A 44 -10.02 -0.82 3.94
N ILE A 45 -10.67 -1.95 4.25
CA ILE A 45 -10.80 -2.51 5.61
C ILE A 45 -10.10 -3.87 5.63
N GLY A 46 -9.62 -4.27 6.81
CA GLY A 46 -8.86 -5.51 6.96
C GLY A 46 -7.78 -5.38 8.03
N VAL A 47 -6.67 -6.08 7.82
CA VAL A 47 -5.54 -6.13 8.76
C VAL A 47 -4.29 -5.62 8.06
N TYR A 48 -3.46 -4.88 8.79
CA TYR A 48 -2.16 -4.42 8.32
C TYR A 48 -1.07 -4.68 9.36
N VAL A 49 0.16 -4.81 8.88
CA VAL A 49 1.37 -5.03 9.65
C VAL A 49 2.38 -3.98 9.28
N LEU A 50 3.03 -3.39 10.28
CA LEU A 50 4.11 -2.43 10.10
C LEU A 50 5.42 -3.12 10.48
N TYR A 51 6.44 -2.87 9.67
CA TYR A 51 7.78 -3.41 9.86
C TYR A 51 8.81 -2.29 9.97
N ASP A 52 9.84 -2.50 10.76
CA ASP A 52 11.02 -1.64 10.76
C ASP A 52 11.89 -1.86 9.51
N ARG A 53 13.03 -1.16 9.44
CA ARG A 53 14.00 -1.28 8.34
C ARG A 53 14.58 -2.69 8.18
N ASN A 54 14.66 -3.45 9.26
CA ASN A 54 15.16 -4.82 9.28
C ASN A 54 14.04 -5.83 9.01
N GLN A 55 12.87 -5.36 8.55
CA GLN A 55 11.68 -6.17 8.29
C GLN A 55 11.18 -6.91 9.54
N SER A 56 11.51 -6.41 10.74
CA SER A 56 10.95 -6.93 11.99
C SER A 56 9.57 -6.32 12.22
N ILE A 57 8.59 -7.15 12.56
CA ILE A 57 7.23 -6.70 12.87
C ILE A 57 7.26 -5.81 14.11
N VAL A 58 6.78 -4.57 13.98
CA VAL A 58 6.69 -3.62 15.11
C VAL A 58 5.26 -3.36 15.56
N TYR A 59 4.28 -3.61 14.70
CA TYR A 59 2.88 -3.36 15.01
C TYR A 59 1.95 -4.15 14.07
N VAL A 60 0.84 -4.65 14.62
CA VAL A 60 -0.26 -5.25 13.86
C VAL A 60 -1.54 -4.51 14.23
N GLY A 61 -2.35 -4.15 13.23
CA GLY A 61 -3.58 -3.41 13.46
C GLY A 61 -4.69 -3.71 12.47
N GLN A 62 -5.87 -3.22 12.82
CA GLN A 62 -7.09 -3.34 12.04
C GLN A 62 -7.47 -2.01 11.38
N ALA A 63 -7.93 -2.07 10.14
CA ALA A 63 -8.65 -1.02 9.43
C ALA A 63 -10.14 -1.41 9.30
N GLY A 64 -11.02 -0.44 9.48
CA GLY A 64 -12.48 -0.59 9.46
C GLY A 64 -13.15 -0.22 10.79
N ASN A 65 -12.48 -0.41 11.93
CA ASN A 65 -13.05 -0.05 13.23
C ASN A 65 -13.21 1.48 13.36
N GLY A 66 -14.42 1.93 13.73
CA GLY A 66 -14.72 3.35 13.98
C GLY A 66 -14.50 4.27 12.78
N ASN A 67 -14.85 3.82 11.57
CA ASN A 67 -14.64 4.51 10.28
C ASN A 67 -13.17 4.67 9.84
N ALA A 68 -12.21 4.12 10.57
CA ALA A 68 -10.79 4.28 10.25
C ALA A 68 -10.36 3.30 9.14
N THR A 69 -10.25 3.80 7.91
CA THR A 69 -9.73 3.07 6.75
C THR A 69 -8.24 2.74 6.84
N LEU A 70 -7.74 1.89 5.94
CA LEU A 70 -6.31 1.56 5.86
C LEU A 70 -5.44 2.82 5.75
N PHE A 71 -5.77 3.73 4.82
CA PHE A 71 -4.98 4.93 4.62
C PHE A 71 -5.02 5.89 5.81
N THR A 72 -6.17 6.06 6.45
CA THR A 72 -6.25 6.91 7.65
C THR A 72 -5.45 6.34 8.81
N ARG A 73 -5.45 5.01 9.01
CA ARG A 73 -4.61 4.33 10.00
C ARG A 73 -3.11 4.50 9.71
N LEU A 74 -2.69 4.29 8.46
CA LEU A 74 -1.30 4.47 8.07
C LEU A 74 -0.84 5.92 8.31
N ARG A 75 -1.62 6.92 7.90
CA ARG A 75 -1.31 8.33 8.17
C ARG A 75 -1.16 8.62 9.66
N HIS A 76 -2.07 8.12 10.49
CA HIS A 76 -1.97 8.28 11.94
C HIS A 76 -0.65 7.72 12.49
N HIS A 77 -0.20 6.56 11.99
CA HIS A 77 1.08 5.98 12.39
C HIS A 77 2.30 6.71 11.81
N MET A 78 2.13 7.55 10.79
CA MET A 78 3.20 8.42 10.27
C MET A 78 3.39 9.69 11.11
N ASP A 79 2.38 10.13 11.87
CA ASP A 79 2.45 11.35 12.68
C ASP A 79 2.45 11.07 14.20
N GLY A 80 2.03 9.88 14.62
CA GLY A 80 1.86 9.50 16.02
C GLY A 80 3.08 8.83 16.67
N ALA A 81 2.87 8.13 17.78
CA ALA A 81 3.95 7.51 18.59
C ALA A 81 4.85 6.51 17.83
N LEU A 82 4.38 5.99 16.69
CA LEU A 82 5.11 5.07 15.82
C LEU A 82 5.83 5.75 14.65
N TRP A 83 5.78 7.08 14.53
CA TRP A 83 6.20 7.82 13.33
C TRP A 83 7.60 7.49 12.80
N ASN A 84 8.56 7.11 13.67
CA ASN A 84 9.92 6.74 13.27
C ASN A 84 10.28 5.28 13.58
N ARG A 85 9.27 4.41 13.77
CA ARG A 85 9.47 3.01 14.18
C ARG A 85 9.21 2.01 13.06
N TRP A 86 8.77 2.46 11.89
CA TRP A 86 8.46 1.59 10.76
C TRP A 86 8.81 2.23 9.42
N GLU A 87 9.10 1.37 8.44
CA GLU A 87 9.54 1.72 7.09
C GLU A 87 8.71 0.99 6.03
N TYR A 88 8.33 -0.27 6.31
CA TYR A 88 7.51 -1.08 5.41
C TYR A 88 6.17 -1.42 6.05
N PHE A 89 5.19 -1.77 5.22
CA PHE A 89 3.92 -2.30 5.67
C PHE A 89 3.36 -3.34 4.70
N SER A 90 2.63 -4.28 5.27
CA SER A 90 1.85 -5.29 4.56
C SER A 90 0.39 -5.14 4.94
N TRP A 91 -0.52 -5.47 4.04
CA TRP A 91 -1.94 -5.39 4.32
C TRP A 91 -2.73 -6.47 3.56
N VAL A 92 -3.83 -6.89 4.16
CA VAL A 92 -4.84 -7.78 3.58
C VAL A 92 -6.20 -7.12 3.69
N GLY A 93 -6.96 -7.13 2.59
CA GLY A 93 -8.17 -6.35 2.41
C GLY A 93 -9.41 -7.19 2.16
N PHE A 94 -10.55 -6.75 2.70
CA PHE A 94 -11.84 -7.43 2.54
C PHE A 94 -12.73 -6.84 1.45
N ARG A 95 -12.54 -5.56 1.07
CA ARG A 95 -13.30 -4.94 -0.02
C ARG A 95 -12.74 -5.36 -1.35
N ASP A 96 -13.61 -5.77 -2.27
CA ASP A 96 -13.23 -6.09 -3.64
C ASP A 96 -12.88 -4.83 -4.44
N VAL A 97 -12.22 -5.01 -5.57
CA VAL A 97 -11.87 -3.92 -6.49
C VAL A 97 -12.80 -3.95 -7.71
N ASN A 98 -13.51 -2.84 -7.91
CA ASN A 98 -14.37 -2.63 -9.07
C ASN A 98 -13.54 -2.48 -10.35
N ALA A 99 -14.19 -2.64 -11.52
CA ALA A 99 -13.53 -2.50 -12.82
C ALA A 99 -12.87 -1.13 -13.07
N ASN A 100 -13.30 -0.08 -12.36
CA ASN A 100 -12.72 1.27 -12.44
C ASN A 100 -11.56 1.51 -11.44
N GLY A 101 -11.12 0.49 -10.69
CA GLY A 101 -10.04 0.61 -9.70
C GLY A 101 -10.46 1.17 -8.34
N SER A 102 -11.74 1.49 -8.14
CA SER A 102 -12.30 1.85 -6.82
C SER A 102 -12.64 0.60 -5.99
N LEU A 103 -12.77 0.77 -4.67
CA LEU A 103 -13.19 -0.33 -3.80
C LEU A 103 -14.72 -0.47 -3.75
N SER A 104 -15.19 -1.71 -3.75
CA SER A 104 -16.61 -2.05 -3.61
C SER A 104 -17.18 -1.60 -2.26
N SER A 105 -18.42 -1.13 -2.24
CA SER A 105 -19.17 -0.84 -1.00
C SER A 105 -19.94 -2.03 -0.45
N GLN A 106 -19.93 -3.18 -1.15
CA GLN A 106 -20.67 -4.37 -0.74
C GLN A 106 -20.10 -5.01 0.54
N GLN A 107 -18.79 -4.92 0.75
CA GLN A 107 -18.16 -5.37 1.99
C GLN A 107 -18.02 -4.18 2.96
N SER A 108 -18.58 -4.34 4.15
CA SER A 108 -18.47 -3.40 5.28
C SER A 108 -18.17 -4.17 6.57
N ILE A 109 -17.90 -3.45 7.66
CA ILE A 109 -17.60 -4.06 8.96
C ILE A 109 -18.77 -4.82 9.57
N ASP A 110 -20.00 -4.45 9.21
CA ASP A 110 -21.23 -5.07 9.71
C ASP A 110 -21.77 -6.15 8.75
N ALA A 111 -21.12 -6.34 7.60
CA ALA A 111 -21.53 -7.33 6.62
C ALA A 111 -21.14 -8.75 7.07
N GLY A 112 -22.13 -9.64 7.13
CA GLY A 112 -21.88 -11.07 7.35
C GLY A 112 -21.21 -11.72 6.14
N VAL A 113 -20.38 -12.72 6.39
CA VAL A 113 -19.81 -13.59 5.35
C VAL A 113 -20.56 -14.92 5.33
N SER A 114 -21.11 -15.29 4.17
CA SER A 114 -21.80 -16.56 3.96
C SER A 114 -21.12 -17.41 2.88
N GLY A 115 -21.32 -18.73 2.92
CA GLY A 115 -20.86 -19.64 1.85
C GLY A 115 -19.34 -19.91 1.86
N PHE A 116 -18.75 -19.94 3.05
CA PHE A 116 -17.32 -20.18 3.25
C PHE A 116 -17.09 -21.41 4.14
N LYS A 117 -16.11 -22.25 3.80
CA LYS A 117 -15.76 -23.45 4.58
C LYS A 117 -14.65 -23.12 5.57
N TYR A 118 -14.62 -23.79 6.72
CA TYR A 118 -13.49 -23.64 7.66
C TYR A 118 -12.13 -23.99 7.03
N SER A 119 -12.10 -24.93 6.09
CA SER A 119 -10.89 -25.24 5.31
C SER A 119 -10.36 -24.02 4.53
N ASP A 120 -11.25 -23.17 4.04
CA ASP A 120 -10.87 -21.97 3.32
C ASP A 120 -10.26 -20.95 4.30
N ALA A 121 -10.78 -20.85 5.54
CA ALA A 121 -10.23 -20.00 6.59
C ALA A 121 -8.83 -20.44 6.99
N LEU A 122 -8.65 -21.74 7.20
CA LEU A 122 -7.36 -22.31 7.57
C LEU A 122 -6.31 -21.97 6.51
N ASN A 123 -6.63 -22.14 5.23
CA ASN A 123 -5.72 -21.82 4.13
C ASN A 123 -5.41 -20.31 4.05
N GLU A 124 -6.40 -19.45 4.24
CA GLU A 124 -6.18 -18.00 4.21
C GLU A 124 -5.34 -17.54 5.41
N ILE A 125 -5.70 -17.95 6.63
CA ILE A 125 -4.97 -17.58 7.85
C ILE A 125 -3.53 -18.10 7.79
N GLU A 126 -3.32 -19.37 7.41
CA GLU A 126 -1.99 -19.92 7.22
C GLU A 126 -1.22 -19.11 6.17
N GLY A 127 -1.80 -18.88 4.99
CA GLY A 127 -1.16 -18.12 3.92
C GLY A 127 -0.73 -16.72 4.38
N ILE A 128 -1.58 -16.01 5.13
CA ILE A 128 -1.27 -14.71 5.72
C ILE A 128 -0.07 -14.83 6.66
N LEU A 129 -0.10 -15.79 7.59
CA LEU A 129 0.96 -15.95 8.60
C LEU A 129 2.30 -16.32 7.95
N ILE A 130 2.30 -17.17 6.94
CA ILE A 130 3.52 -17.54 6.20
C ILE A 130 4.12 -16.31 5.52
N GLU A 131 3.32 -15.52 4.82
CA GLU A 131 3.79 -14.35 4.07
C GLU A 131 4.21 -13.19 4.98
N ILE A 132 3.52 -13.00 6.11
CA ILE A 132 3.83 -11.90 7.03
C ILE A 132 5.04 -12.19 7.91
N ILE A 133 5.19 -13.44 8.36
CA ILE A 133 6.25 -13.83 9.32
C ILE A 133 7.49 -14.35 8.59
N GLU A 134 7.35 -14.78 7.32
CA GLU A 134 8.40 -15.40 6.51
C GLU A 134 9.25 -16.42 7.30
N PRO A 135 8.61 -17.41 7.96
CA PRO A 135 9.32 -18.30 8.87
C PRO A 135 10.35 -19.14 8.10
N LYS A 136 11.61 -19.10 8.58
CA LYS A 136 12.80 -19.68 7.92
C LYS A 136 12.67 -21.14 7.45
N LEU A 137 11.77 -21.92 8.05
CA LEU A 137 11.57 -23.34 7.76
C LEU A 137 10.46 -23.63 6.75
N ASN A 138 9.66 -22.63 6.37
CA ASN A 138 8.63 -22.81 5.36
C ASN A 138 9.26 -22.73 3.96
N LYS A 139 9.32 -23.89 3.29
CA LYS A 139 9.89 -24.03 1.95
C LYS A 139 8.96 -23.54 0.83
N GLN A 140 7.75 -23.10 1.19
CA GLN A 140 6.70 -22.72 0.26
C GLN A 140 6.06 -21.40 0.71
N GLY A 141 5.92 -20.44 -0.22
CA GLY A 141 5.20 -19.19 0.03
C GLY A 141 3.73 -19.43 0.37
N GLY A 142 3.17 -18.57 1.20
CA GLY A 142 1.78 -18.63 1.64
C GLY A 142 0.83 -18.48 0.46
N ARG A 143 -0.02 -19.48 0.27
CA ARG A 143 -0.96 -19.49 -0.86
C ARG A 143 -2.25 -18.77 -0.46
N LEU A 144 -2.32 -17.45 -0.67
CA LEU A 144 -3.59 -16.70 -0.61
C LEU A 144 -4.47 -16.99 -1.84
N ARG A 145 -4.95 -18.24 -1.93
CA ARG A 145 -5.69 -18.74 -3.10
C ARG A 145 -6.98 -17.94 -3.30
N GLY A 146 -7.05 -17.23 -4.41
CA GLY A 146 -8.24 -16.45 -4.81
C GLY A 146 -8.22 -14.98 -4.39
N ALA A 147 -7.26 -14.56 -3.56
CA ALA A 147 -6.99 -13.15 -3.34
C ALA A 147 -6.04 -12.60 -4.42
N LYS A 148 -6.16 -11.31 -4.74
CA LYS A 148 -5.36 -10.64 -5.76
C LYS A 148 -4.24 -9.82 -5.13
N GLU A 149 -3.00 -10.10 -5.53
CA GLU A 149 -1.84 -9.32 -5.13
C GLU A 149 -1.75 -7.99 -5.90
N PHE A 150 -1.38 -6.93 -5.18
CA PHE A 150 -1.05 -5.63 -5.73
C PHE A 150 0.34 -5.17 -5.25
N PHE A 151 1.13 -4.66 -6.20
CA PHE A 151 2.42 -4.03 -5.97
C PHE A 151 2.24 -2.52 -5.83
N GLN A 152 3.01 -1.89 -4.94
CA GLN A 152 2.87 -0.45 -4.71
C GLN A 152 3.15 0.36 -5.96
N VAL A 153 2.27 1.31 -6.28
CA VAL A 153 2.52 2.31 -7.31
C VAL A 153 3.19 3.51 -6.65
N ILE A 154 4.37 3.89 -7.14
CA ILE A 154 5.12 5.06 -6.66
C ILE A 154 4.59 6.30 -7.39
N ASP A 155 4.01 7.24 -6.64
CA ASP A 155 3.59 8.51 -7.22
C ASP A 155 4.82 9.37 -7.59
N PRO A 156 4.85 10.01 -8.77
CA PRO A 156 5.97 10.86 -9.16
C PRO A 156 6.32 11.97 -8.15
N LYS A 157 5.37 12.44 -7.34
CA LYS A 157 5.59 13.46 -6.31
C LYS A 157 6.37 12.97 -5.09
N VAL A 158 6.43 11.65 -4.87
CA VAL A 158 7.11 11.04 -3.72
C VAL A 158 8.23 10.09 -4.13
N ARG A 159 8.54 10.00 -5.43
CA ARG A 159 9.65 9.18 -5.91
C ARG A 159 10.98 9.79 -5.44
N ASP A 160 11.96 8.93 -5.22
CA ASP A 160 13.32 9.38 -4.99
C ASP A 160 13.86 10.08 -6.24
N VAL A 161 14.56 11.19 -6.04
CA VAL A 161 15.30 11.88 -7.10
C VAL A 161 16.61 11.14 -7.31
N SER A 162 16.81 10.57 -8.50
CA SER A 162 18.05 9.90 -8.84
C SER A 162 19.14 10.91 -9.21
N ASN A 163 20.41 10.48 -9.16
CA ASN A 163 21.51 11.29 -9.67
C ASN A 163 21.30 11.69 -11.14
N GLN A 164 20.71 10.81 -11.94
CA GLN A 164 20.41 11.08 -13.35
C GLN A 164 19.38 12.21 -13.50
N ASP A 165 18.35 12.24 -12.66
CA ASP A 165 17.38 13.34 -12.63
C ASP A 165 18.04 14.67 -12.26
N LEU A 166 18.96 14.64 -11.29
CA LEU A 166 19.74 15.81 -10.89
C LEU A 166 20.62 16.32 -12.04
N TYR A 167 21.33 15.43 -12.73
CA TYR A 167 22.16 15.80 -13.89
C TYR A 167 21.33 16.40 -15.02
N SER A 168 20.16 15.83 -15.33
CA SER A 168 19.26 16.38 -16.34
C SER A 168 18.76 17.78 -15.96
N ASN A 169 18.35 17.99 -14.70
CA ASN A 169 17.91 19.30 -14.23
C ASN A 169 19.05 20.33 -14.22
N LEU A 170 20.26 19.94 -13.82
CA LEU A 170 21.44 20.81 -13.88
C LEU A 170 21.75 21.24 -15.32
N HIS A 171 21.61 20.32 -16.28
CA HIS A 171 21.83 20.64 -17.69
C HIS A 171 20.78 21.63 -18.22
N LEU A 172 19.51 21.45 -17.86
CA LEU A 172 18.43 22.39 -18.21
C LEU A 172 18.69 23.79 -17.63
N ILE A 173 19.02 23.88 -16.34
CA ILE A 173 19.33 25.16 -15.69
C ILE A 173 20.56 25.82 -16.32
N SER A 174 21.60 25.04 -16.64
CA SER A 174 22.79 25.57 -17.31
C SER A 174 22.45 26.15 -18.69
N ALA A 175 21.55 25.50 -19.44
CA ALA A 175 21.11 25.99 -20.75
C ALA A 175 20.29 27.28 -20.63
N GLU A 176 19.41 27.39 -19.62
CA GLU A 176 18.66 28.63 -19.34
C GLU A 176 19.58 29.79 -18.97
N ILE A 177 20.60 29.54 -18.14
CA ILE A 177 21.58 30.57 -17.75
C ILE A 177 22.35 31.07 -18.98
N GLU A 178 22.81 30.18 -19.85
CA GLU A 178 23.50 30.57 -21.09
C GLU A 178 22.58 31.35 -22.04
N ALA A 179 21.32 30.95 -22.16
CA ALA A 179 20.33 31.70 -22.93
C ALA A 179 20.12 33.13 -22.38
N LEU A 180 20.08 33.28 -21.05
CA LEU A 180 19.95 34.59 -20.39
C LEU A 180 21.21 35.46 -20.55
N LYS A 181 22.40 34.87 -20.50
CA LYS A 181 23.66 35.61 -20.76
C LYS A 181 23.71 36.18 -22.18
N ASN A 182 23.13 35.50 -23.15
CA ASN A 182 23.10 35.96 -24.55
C ASN A 182 22.04 37.05 -24.82
N LEU A 183 21.24 37.42 -23.81
CA LEU A 183 20.21 38.47 -23.88
C LEU A 183 20.65 39.80 -23.24
N VAL A 184 21.86 39.86 -22.67
CA VAL A 184 22.47 41.05 -22.04
C VAL A 184 23.71 41.44 -22.84
#